data_AF-A0A372QR09-F1
#
_entry.id   AF-A0A372QR09-F1
#
_cell.length_a   1.000
_cell.length_b   1.000
_cell.length_c   1.000
_cell.angle_alpha   90.00
_cell.angle_beta   90.00
_cell.angle_gamma   90.00
#
_symmetry.space_group_name_H-M   'P 1'
#
loop_
_entity.id
_entity.type
_entity.pdbx_description
1 polymer ?
#
loop_
_entity_poly.entity_id
_entity_poly.type
_entity_poly.pdbx_seq_one_letter_code
_entity_poly.pdbx_strand_id
1 'polypeptide(L)'
;MLSRKQQKICESVYLNGSIIFSVNCDNEYLVKYGVFVINVIDNIERLYFAVPLIERSFFQQYYWSEMCASSTPDSLYEFIVKTFTVICNESSEFLKYLLGYRNDNMLLEQAWQKELQKEFYRIGTRALGNQYFLSCDVGSHSGSSGFKDFYIDGKEWAIKLLREGSDMDKYNRRFDETGKYKEIVDVAKEIAIIDIRSESKKVRDLKERFIYVSYFDKYGAFMIECLGKEAKEIKIKKKDLMFLY
;
A
#
# COMPACT_ATOMS: atom_id res chain seq x y z
N MET A 1 -8.08 -5.48 13.29
CA MET A 1 -7.90 -4.35 14.23
C MET A 1 -7.02 -4.79 15.41
N LEU A 2 -5.95 -4.04 15.73
CA LEU A 2 -5.08 -4.38 16.87
C LEU A 2 -5.86 -4.23 18.18
N SER A 3 -5.68 -5.19 19.08
CA SER A 3 -6.20 -5.11 20.45
C SER A 3 -5.57 -3.92 21.18
N ARG A 4 -6.24 -3.42 22.22
CA ARG A 4 -5.68 -2.33 23.06
C ARG A 4 -4.33 -2.70 23.68
N LYS A 5 -4.10 -3.99 23.92
CA LYS A 5 -2.84 -4.52 24.44
C LYS A 5 -1.75 -4.50 23.37
N GLN A 6 -2.08 -4.90 22.14
CA GLN A 6 -1.18 -4.81 20.99
C GLN A 6 -0.79 -3.36 20.66
N GLN A 7 -1.74 -2.41 20.74
CA GLN A 7 -1.46 -0.98 20.55
C GLN A 7 -0.44 -0.46 21.58
N LYS A 8 -0.59 -0.80 22.86
CA LYS A 8 0.38 -0.45 23.90
C LYS A 8 1.77 -1.00 23.66
N ILE A 9 1.87 -2.19 23.07
CA ILE A 9 3.16 -2.79 22.71
C ILE A 9 3.81 -1.96 21.59
N CYS A 10 3.04 -1.59 20.55
CA CYS A 10 3.47 -0.66 19.49
C CYS A 10 3.97 0.68 20.03
N GLU A 11 3.24 1.30 20.95
CA GLU A 11 3.67 2.53 21.63
C GLU A 11 4.97 2.34 22.40
N SER A 12 5.10 1.23 23.11
CA SER A 12 6.28 0.93 23.92
C SER A 12 7.52 0.72 23.06
N VAL A 13 7.39 0.03 21.92
CA VAL A 13 8.49 -0.13 20.95
C VAL A 13 8.90 1.20 20.36
N TYR A 14 7.94 2.07 20.00
CA TYR A 14 8.24 3.40 19.47
C TYR A 14 9.01 4.26 20.45
N LEU A 15 8.50 4.39 21.69
CA LEU A 15 9.10 5.25 22.71
C LEU A 15 10.51 4.80 23.11
N ASN A 16 10.76 3.48 23.12
CA ASN A 16 12.04 2.91 23.56
C ASN A 16 12.97 2.53 22.40
N GLY A 17 12.54 2.72 21.15
CA GLY A 17 13.18 2.19 19.94
C GLY A 17 13.10 0.66 19.78
N SER A 18 13.04 -0.08 20.89
CA SER A 18 12.80 -1.53 20.96
C SER A 18 12.36 -1.95 22.36
N ILE A 19 11.78 -3.14 22.47
CA ILE A 19 11.54 -3.79 23.76
C ILE A 19 12.08 -5.22 23.74
N ILE A 20 12.34 -5.80 24.91
CA ILE A 20 12.74 -7.22 25.01
C ILE A 20 11.58 -8.09 24.52
N PHE A 21 11.87 -9.00 23.60
CA PHE A 21 10.89 -9.97 23.13
C PHE A 21 10.56 -10.94 24.27
N SER A 22 9.27 -11.18 24.45
CA SER A 22 8.77 -12.23 25.32
C SER A 22 7.73 -13.02 24.56
N VAL A 23 7.79 -14.35 24.68
CA VAL A 23 6.86 -15.26 24.04
C VAL A 23 5.47 -15.07 24.66
N ASN A 24 4.59 -14.41 23.92
CA ASN A 24 3.18 -14.26 24.26
C ASN A 24 2.35 -14.05 22.98
N CYS A 25 1.05 -14.34 23.07
CA CYS A 25 0.16 -14.31 21.91
C CYS A 25 0.10 -12.95 21.20
N ASP A 26 0.24 -11.82 21.90
CA ASP A 26 0.22 -10.50 21.28
C ASP A 26 1.51 -10.20 20.51
N ASN A 27 2.67 -10.54 21.08
CA ASN A 27 3.97 -10.37 20.42
C ASN A 27 4.10 -11.30 19.22
N GLU A 28 3.71 -12.57 19.36
CA GLU A 28 3.70 -13.53 18.26
C GLU A 28 2.77 -13.08 17.14
N TYR A 29 1.59 -12.53 17.48
CA TYR A 29 0.70 -11.92 16.50
C TYR A 29 1.42 -10.79 15.76
N LEU A 30 1.96 -9.80 16.47
CA LEU A 30 2.58 -8.63 15.84
C LEU A 30 3.77 -8.99 14.95
N VAL A 31 4.55 -10.01 15.31
CA VAL A 31 5.62 -10.55 14.47
C VAL A 31 5.05 -11.32 13.27
N LYS A 32 4.10 -12.22 13.50
CA LYS A 32 3.46 -13.04 12.44
C LYS A 32 2.83 -12.17 11.35
N TYR A 33 2.24 -11.03 11.73
CA TYR A 33 1.57 -10.11 10.80
C TYR A 33 2.52 -9.04 10.23
N GLY A 34 3.82 -9.17 10.45
CA GLY A 34 4.84 -8.30 9.87
C GLY A 34 4.84 -6.87 10.44
N VAL A 35 4.18 -6.64 11.59
CA VAL A 35 4.23 -5.34 12.27
C VAL A 35 5.62 -5.16 12.90
N PHE A 36 6.12 -6.23 13.51
CA PHE A 36 7.44 -6.29 14.13
C PHE A 36 8.35 -7.34 13.51
N VAL A 37 9.65 -7.13 13.73
CA VAL A 37 10.70 -8.13 13.54
C VAL A 37 11.43 -8.34 14.86
N ILE A 38 11.96 -9.55 15.04
CA ILE A 38 12.83 -9.90 16.15
C ILE A 38 14.28 -9.74 15.68
N ASN A 39 15.07 -9.00 16.44
CA ASN A 39 16.51 -8.88 16.22
C ASN A 39 17.28 -9.23 17.50
N VAL A 40 18.42 -9.89 17.37
CA VAL A 40 19.24 -10.34 18.51
C VAL A 40 20.42 -9.41 18.65
N ILE A 41 20.46 -8.67 19.77
CA ILE A 41 21.57 -7.78 20.11
C ILE A 41 22.06 -8.17 21.50
N ASP A 42 23.36 -8.44 21.63
CA ASP A 42 24.00 -8.87 22.89
C ASP A 42 23.32 -10.10 23.53
N ASN A 43 22.97 -11.10 22.71
CA ASN A 43 22.22 -12.31 23.10
C ASN A 43 20.82 -12.05 23.68
N ILE A 44 20.24 -10.86 23.46
CA ILE A 44 18.88 -10.51 23.88
C ILE A 44 18.03 -10.30 22.63
N GLU A 45 16.94 -11.06 22.54
CA GLU A 45 15.92 -10.88 21.51
C GLU A 45 15.12 -9.61 21.79
N ARG A 46 15.02 -8.74 20.78
CA ARG A 46 14.32 -7.45 20.87
C ARG A 46 13.35 -7.29 19.72
N LEU A 47 12.18 -6.74 20.03
CA LEU A 47 11.17 -6.35 19.05
C LEU A 47 11.45 -4.95 18.51
N TYR A 48 11.41 -4.83 17.18
CA TYR A 48 11.49 -3.59 16.42
C TYR A 48 10.31 -3.52 15.46
N PHE A 49 9.88 -2.30 15.10
CA PHE A 49 9.06 -2.13 13.89
C PHE A 49 9.77 -2.74 12.68
N ALA A 50 9.03 -3.53 11.91
CA ALA A 50 9.59 -4.26 10.77
C ALA A 50 10.22 -3.29 9.76
N VAL A 51 9.56 -2.14 9.55
CA VAL A 51 10.10 -1.01 8.78
C VAL A 51 9.55 0.32 9.32
N PRO A 52 10.28 1.45 9.15
CA PRO A 52 9.81 2.78 9.57
C PRO A 52 8.45 3.19 8.98
N LEU A 53 8.08 2.63 7.82
CA LEU A 53 6.79 2.88 7.19
C LEU A 53 5.62 2.28 8.00
N ILE A 54 5.81 1.11 8.60
CA ILE A 54 4.79 0.46 9.43
C ILE A 54 4.62 1.21 10.74
N GLU A 55 5.72 1.62 11.36
CA GLU A 55 5.72 2.52 12.53
C GLU A 55 4.90 3.78 12.25
N ARG A 56 5.19 4.49 11.15
CA ARG A 56 4.46 5.70 10.77
C ARG A 56 2.97 5.42 10.50
N SER A 57 2.63 4.30 9.88
CA SER A 57 1.23 3.89 9.66
C SER A 57 0.46 3.69 10.95
N PHE A 58 1.09 3.03 11.92
CA PHE A 58 0.48 2.78 13.22
C PHE A 58 0.08 4.11 13.86
N PHE A 59 0.99 5.08 13.92
CA PHE A 59 0.67 6.39 14.49
C PHE A 59 -0.35 7.16 13.65
N GLN A 60 -0.31 7.04 12.33
CA GLN A 60 -1.33 7.64 11.46
C GLN A 60 -2.73 7.05 11.67
N GLN A 61 -2.85 5.76 11.94
CA GLN A 61 -4.16 5.11 12.17
C GLN A 61 -4.72 5.38 13.56
N TYR A 62 -3.86 5.35 14.58
CA TYR A 62 -4.29 5.31 15.97
C TYR A 62 -4.22 6.66 16.69
N TYR A 63 -3.39 7.58 16.19
CA TYR A 63 -3.05 8.83 16.89
C TYR A 63 -3.22 10.08 16.05
N TRP A 64 -3.27 9.95 14.72
CA TRP A 64 -3.49 11.08 13.83
C TRP A 64 -4.98 11.38 13.69
N SER A 65 -5.35 12.65 13.80
CA SER A 65 -6.75 13.11 13.83
C SER A 65 -7.42 13.18 12.46
N GLU A 66 -6.78 12.69 11.38
CA GLU A 66 -7.42 12.67 10.07
C GLU A 66 -8.53 11.63 10.03
N MET A 67 -9.65 12.01 9.39
CA MET A 67 -10.81 11.14 9.26
C MET A 67 -10.44 9.87 8.47
N CYS A 68 -10.35 8.75 9.18
CA CYS A 68 -10.47 7.43 8.56
C CYS A 68 -11.85 7.32 7.89
N ALA A 69 -11.96 6.52 6.84
CA ALA A 69 -13.25 6.31 6.23
C ALA A 69 -14.23 5.65 7.21
N SER A 70 -15.48 6.13 7.22
CA SER A 70 -16.55 5.59 8.06
C SER A 70 -16.97 4.16 7.67
N SER A 71 -16.67 3.75 6.43
CA SER A 71 -16.89 2.40 5.93
C SER A 71 -15.68 1.86 5.19
N THR A 72 -15.38 0.58 5.42
CA THR A 72 -14.39 -0.18 4.64
C THR A 72 -14.98 -0.51 3.26
N PRO A 73 -14.18 -0.45 2.18
CA PRO A 73 -14.58 -0.94 0.85
C PRO A 73 -15.00 -2.42 0.84
N ASP A 74 -15.95 -2.77 -0.01
CA ASP A 74 -16.47 -4.14 -0.09
C ASP A 74 -15.69 -5.00 -1.07
N SER A 75 -15.03 -4.40 -2.06
CA SER A 75 -14.17 -5.08 -3.04
C SER A 75 -12.79 -4.43 -3.19
N LEU A 76 -11.82 -5.20 -3.72
CA LEU A 76 -10.48 -4.70 -3.98
C LEU A 76 -10.48 -3.54 -4.99
N TYR A 77 -11.37 -3.61 -6.00
CA TYR A 77 -11.52 -2.52 -6.97
C TYR A 77 -12.01 -1.22 -6.31
N GLU A 78 -13.03 -1.29 -5.46
CA GLU A 78 -13.53 -0.11 -4.74
C GLU A 78 -12.47 0.48 -3.82
N PHE A 79 -11.69 -0.37 -3.15
CA PHE A 79 -10.55 0.06 -2.34
C PHE A 79 -9.53 0.86 -3.15
N ILE A 80 -9.14 0.35 -4.33
CA ILE A 80 -8.17 1.00 -5.21
C ILE A 80 -8.71 2.33 -5.73
N VAL A 81 -9.96 2.35 -6.21
CA VAL A 81 -10.63 3.57 -6.67
C VAL A 81 -10.70 4.62 -5.58
N LYS A 82 -11.11 4.25 -4.37
CA LYS A 82 -11.20 5.16 -3.21
C LYS A 82 -9.82 5.70 -2.83
N THR A 83 -8.81 4.84 -2.82
CA THR A 83 -7.43 5.20 -2.50
C THR A 83 -6.89 6.25 -3.49
N PHE A 84 -6.99 5.98 -4.80
CA PHE A 84 -6.55 6.95 -5.81
C PHE A 84 -7.40 8.21 -5.86
N THR A 85 -8.68 8.14 -5.50
CA THR A 85 -9.54 9.33 -5.36
C THR A 85 -8.99 10.28 -4.30
N VAL A 86 -8.61 9.74 -3.14
CA VAL A 86 -8.08 10.55 -2.04
C VAL A 86 -6.66 11.04 -2.35
N ILE A 87 -5.79 10.20 -2.93
CA ILE A 87 -4.45 10.63 -3.42
C ILE A 87 -4.59 11.79 -4.41
N CYS A 88 -5.55 11.71 -5.34
CA CYS A 88 -5.80 12.78 -6.30
C CYS A 88 -6.23 14.08 -5.64
N ASN A 89 -7.00 14.04 -4.55
CA ASN A 89 -7.49 15.24 -3.89
C ASN A 89 -6.48 15.84 -2.90
N GLU A 90 -5.73 15.01 -2.17
CA GLU A 90 -4.88 15.46 -1.06
C GLU A 90 -3.40 15.56 -1.43
N SER A 91 -2.91 14.67 -2.32
CA SER A 91 -1.48 14.50 -2.56
C SER A 91 -1.04 15.01 -3.94
N SER A 92 -1.96 15.46 -4.79
CA SER A 92 -1.64 15.86 -6.17
C SER A 92 -0.59 16.96 -6.25
N GLU A 93 -0.66 17.99 -5.40
CA GLU A 93 0.30 19.11 -5.45
C GLU A 93 1.69 18.68 -5.01
N PHE A 94 1.79 17.83 -3.99
CA PHE A 94 3.05 17.21 -3.57
C PHE A 94 3.64 16.34 -4.69
N LEU A 95 2.83 15.48 -5.31
CA LEU A 95 3.26 14.62 -6.42
C LEU A 95 3.66 15.44 -7.66
N LYS A 96 2.96 16.54 -7.97
CA LYS A 96 3.31 17.50 -9.03
C LYS A 96 4.65 18.18 -8.75
N TYR A 97 4.87 18.63 -7.52
CA TYR A 97 6.10 19.31 -7.11
C TYR A 97 7.31 18.38 -7.27
N LEU A 98 7.19 17.12 -6.84
CA LEU A 98 8.26 16.13 -6.96
C LEU A 98 8.63 15.82 -8.43
N LEU A 99 7.70 15.92 -9.38
CA LEU A 99 7.99 15.80 -10.81
C LEU A 99 8.73 17.01 -11.41
N GLY A 100 8.66 18.18 -10.77
CA GLY A 100 9.24 19.44 -11.26
C GLY A 100 10.76 19.55 -11.12
N TYR A 101 11.38 18.75 -10.25
CA TYR A 101 12.83 18.76 -9.97
C TYR A 101 13.58 17.91 -11.02
N ARG A 102 13.64 18.40 -12.26
CA ARG A 102 13.99 17.61 -13.44
C ARG A 102 15.38 18.00 -13.99
N ASN A 103 16.43 17.29 -13.57
CA ASN A 103 17.75 17.37 -14.24
C ASN A 103 18.32 16.00 -14.66
N ASP A 104 18.07 14.89 -13.95
CA ASP A 104 18.60 13.56 -14.33
C ASP A 104 17.51 12.46 -14.32
N ASN A 105 17.05 12.06 -15.51
CA ASN A 105 15.77 11.37 -15.75
C ASN A 105 15.63 9.92 -15.23
N MET A 106 16.67 9.24 -14.72
CA MET A 106 16.59 7.79 -14.42
C MET A 106 16.60 7.45 -12.91
N LEU A 107 17.35 8.19 -12.10
CA LEU A 107 17.49 7.95 -10.65
C LEU A 107 16.28 8.47 -9.84
N LEU A 108 15.67 9.56 -10.30
CA LEU A 108 14.50 10.18 -9.66
C LEU A 108 13.19 9.45 -9.98
N GLU A 109 13.17 8.67 -11.06
CA GLU A 109 12.01 7.87 -11.41
C GLU A 109 11.71 6.74 -10.41
N GLN A 110 12.76 6.21 -9.77
CA GLN A 110 12.61 5.27 -8.66
C GLN A 110 12.21 5.98 -7.35
N ALA A 111 12.60 7.25 -7.17
CA ALA A 111 12.28 8.02 -5.98
C ALA A 111 10.78 8.36 -5.92
N TRP A 112 10.18 8.82 -7.03
CA TRP A 112 8.74 9.10 -7.03
C TRP A 112 7.90 7.85 -6.86
N GLN A 113 8.33 6.70 -7.41
CA GLN A 113 7.60 5.45 -7.25
C GLN A 113 7.52 5.05 -5.78
N LYS A 114 8.61 5.26 -5.03
CA LYS A 114 8.63 5.08 -3.57
C LYS A 114 7.68 6.07 -2.88
N GLU A 115 7.61 7.33 -3.31
CA GLU A 115 6.67 8.31 -2.73
C GLU A 115 5.21 7.98 -3.04
N LEU A 116 4.89 7.60 -4.27
CA LEU A 116 3.53 7.17 -4.61
C LEU A 116 3.15 5.88 -3.89
N GLN A 117 4.08 4.94 -3.72
CA GLN A 117 3.86 3.73 -2.91
C GLN A 117 3.61 4.08 -1.44
N LYS A 118 4.37 5.03 -0.86
CA LYS A 118 4.13 5.54 0.50
C LYS A 118 2.76 6.22 0.62
N GLU A 119 2.36 7.01 -0.37
CA GLU A 119 1.06 7.66 -0.39
C GLU A 119 -0.08 6.67 -0.57
N PHE A 120 0.08 5.67 -1.45
CA PHE A 120 -0.84 4.55 -1.57
C PHE A 120 -0.99 3.81 -0.24
N TYR A 121 0.11 3.59 0.45
CA TYR A 121 0.09 2.96 1.75
C TYR A 121 -0.62 3.80 2.81
N ARG A 122 -0.27 5.09 2.94
CA ARG A 122 -0.87 6.05 3.89
C ARG A 122 -2.37 6.20 3.65
N ILE A 123 -2.75 6.47 2.41
CA ILE A 123 -4.15 6.70 2.03
C ILE A 123 -4.95 5.41 1.99
N GLY A 124 -4.37 4.31 1.50
CA GLY A 124 -5.02 3.00 1.48
C GLY A 124 -5.34 2.54 2.90
N THR A 125 -4.40 2.70 3.81
CA THR A 125 -4.64 2.51 5.23
C THR A 125 -5.85 3.30 5.76
N ARG A 126 -5.93 4.61 5.46
CA ARG A 126 -7.10 5.44 5.83
C ARG A 126 -8.40 4.97 5.16
N ALA A 127 -8.31 4.51 3.92
CA ALA A 127 -9.46 4.06 3.13
C ALA A 127 -10.08 2.77 3.66
N LEU A 128 -9.28 1.89 4.26
CA LEU A 128 -9.73 0.65 4.92
C LEU A 128 -10.40 0.89 6.27
N GLY A 129 -10.17 2.06 6.88
CA GLY A 129 -10.61 2.39 8.23
C GLY A 129 -9.90 1.53 9.28
N ASN A 130 -10.38 1.56 10.52
CA ASN A 130 -9.68 0.94 11.65
C ASN A 130 -9.84 -0.60 11.74
N GLN A 131 -10.51 -1.23 10.77
CA GLN A 131 -10.84 -2.66 10.82
C GLN A 131 -9.72 -3.55 10.29
N TYR A 132 -9.05 -3.15 9.21
CA TYR A 132 -8.10 -3.98 8.46
C TYR A 132 -6.74 -3.30 8.34
N PHE A 133 -5.69 -4.11 8.19
CA PHE A 133 -4.33 -3.61 7.99
C PHE A 133 -3.89 -3.83 6.55
N LEU A 134 -3.33 -2.78 5.96
CA LEU A 134 -2.53 -2.88 4.75
C LEU A 134 -1.10 -3.22 5.19
N SER A 135 -0.60 -4.41 4.86
CA SER A 135 0.76 -4.84 5.17
C SER A 135 1.67 -4.64 3.95
N CYS A 136 2.85 -4.07 4.17
CA CYS A 136 3.90 -3.97 3.16
C CYS A 136 4.73 -5.26 3.12
N ASP A 137 5.26 -5.59 1.95
CA ASP A 137 6.37 -6.55 1.78
C ASP A 137 6.18 -7.94 2.42
N VAL A 138 5.09 -8.61 2.04
CA VAL A 138 4.63 -9.85 2.70
C VAL A 138 5.21 -11.12 2.03
N GLY A 139 6.24 -10.98 1.21
CA GLY A 139 6.82 -12.08 0.43
C GLY A 139 7.45 -13.15 1.32
N SER A 140 8.33 -12.72 2.24
CA SER A 140 9.09 -13.58 3.15
C SER A 140 8.22 -14.39 4.12
N HIS A 141 7.05 -13.87 4.50
CA HIS A 141 6.16 -14.50 5.50
C HIS A 141 5.24 -15.57 4.89
N SER A 142 5.09 -15.61 3.57
CA SER A 142 4.19 -16.56 2.89
C SER A 142 4.90 -17.74 2.25
N GLY A 143 6.22 -17.90 2.43
CA GLY A 143 7.04 -18.92 1.73
C GLY A 143 7.49 -18.49 0.34
N SER A 144 6.87 -17.44 -0.22
CA SER A 144 7.08 -17.00 -1.59
C SER A 144 8.42 -16.25 -1.76
N SER A 145 9.19 -16.61 -2.79
CA SER A 145 10.50 -15.99 -3.06
C SER A 145 10.42 -14.58 -3.66
N GLY A 146 9.30 -13.85 -3.51
CA GLY A 146 9.11 -12.57 -4.20
C GLY A 146 8.35 -11.53 -3.38
N PHE A 147 8.83 -10.29 -3.49
CA PHE A 147 8.28 -9.09 -2.84
C PHE A 147 6.88 -8.75 -3.39
N LYS A 148 5.84 -8.93 -2.55
CA LYS A 148 4.52 -8.31 -2.75
C LYS A 148 4.62 -6.83 -2.36
N ASP A 149 3.92 -5.95 -3.06
CA ASP A 149 3.92 -4.55 -2.62
C ASP A 149 2.98 -4.39 -1.42
N PHE A 150 1.76 -4.96 -1.49
CA PHE A 150 0.83 -4.95 -0.35
C PHE A 150 -0.04 -6.20 -0.23
N TYR A 151 -0.53 -6.46 0.98
CA TYR A 151 -1.56 -7.45 1.30
C TYR A 151 -2.52 -6.88 2.36
N ILE A 152 -3.81 -7.22 2.29
CA ILE A 152 -4.83 -6.78 3.26
C ILE A 152 -5.37 -8.00 3.98
N ASP A 153 -4.94 -8.18 5.23
CA ASP A 153 -5.36 -9.29 6.08
C ASP A 153 -6.80 -9.11 6.56
N GLY A 154 -7.57 -10.22 6.63
CA GLY A 154 -9.01 -10.25 6.95
C GLY A 154 -9.94 -10.00 5.75
N LYS A 155 -9.42 -9.43 4.66
CA LYS A 155 -10.05 -9.43 3.33
C LYS A 155 -9.37 -10.38 2.35
N GLU A 156 -8.15 -10.81 2.67
CA GLU A 156 -7.30 -11.68 1.85
C GLU A 156 -7.07 -11.09 0.44
N TRP A 157 -6.82 -9.78 0.37
CA TRP A 157 -6.52 -9.11 -0.89
C TRP A 157 -5.03 -8.95 -1.11
N ALA A 158 -4.54 -9.29 -2.30
CA ALA A 158 -3.13 -9.10 -2.67
C ALA A 158 -2.98 -8.03 -3.76
N ILE A 159 -1.97 -7.16 -3.60
CA ILE A 159 -1.71 -6.05 -4.51
C ILE A 159 -0.26 -6.05 -4.95
N LYS A 160 -0.06 -5.98 -6.27
CA LYS A 160 1.23 -5.70 -6.90
C LYS A 160 1.15 -4.36 -7.60
N LEU A 161 2.10 -3.47 -7.34
CA LEU A 161 2.25 -2.22 -8.08
C LEU A 161 3.28 -2.43 -9.19
N LEU A 162 2.89 -2.06 -10.40
CA LEU A 162 3.75 -1.97 -11.57
C LEU A 162 3.77 -0.54 -12.08
N ARG A 163 4.75 -0.30 -12.94
CA ARG A 163 5.03 1.01 -13.48
C ARG A 163 5.13 0.93 -14.99
N GLU A 164 4.43 1.82 -15.67
CA GLU A 164 4.62 2.13 -17.09
C GLU A 164 4.60 0.89 -18.01
N GLY A 165 3.86 -0.15 -17.63
CA GLY A 165 3.80 -1.41 -18.37
C GLY A 165 5.06 -2.27 -18.30
N SER A 166 5.96 -2.01 -17.36
CA SER A 166 7.19 -2.78 -17.20
C SER A 166 6.90 -4.23 -16.75
N ASP A 167 7.45 -5.19 -17.50
CA ASP A 167 7.45 -6.62 -17.15
C ASP A 167 6.05 -7.22 -16.84
N MET A 168 4.97 -6.66 -17.40
CA MET A 168 3.58 -7.02 -17.08
C MET A 168 3.32 -8.53 -17.20
N ASP A 169 3.71 -9.16 -18.30
CA ASP A 169 3.50 -10.60 -18.51
C ASP A 169 4.31 -11.45 -17.53
N LYS A 170 5.52 -11.00 -17.19
CA LYS A 170 6.38 -11.67 -16.22
C LYS A 170 5.78 -11.61 -14.81
N TYR A 171 5.18 -10.48 -14.42
CA TYR A 171 4.53 -10.36 -13.11
C TYR A 171 3.18 -11.07 -13.07
N ASN A 172 2.42 -11.06 -14.16
CA ASN A 172 1.18 -11.83 -14.25
C ASN A 172 1.43 -13.32 -14.04
N ARG A 173 2.42 -13.87 -14.76
CA ARG A 173 2.81 -15.29 -14.64
C ARG A 173 3.26 -15.72 -13.24
N ARG A 174 3.65 -14.77 -12.37
CA ARG A 174 3.98 -15.14 -10.99
C ARG A 174 2.75 -15.57 -10.21
N PHE A 175 1.57 -15.07 -10.56
CA PHE A 175 0.28 -15.44 -9.97
C PHE A 175 -0.40 -16.63 -10.67
N ASP A 176 0.31 -17.35 -11.54
CA ASP A 176 -0.19 -18.62 -12.08
C ASP A 176 -0.05 -19.74 -11.02
N GLU A 177 -0.75 -20.86 -11.20
CA GLU A 177 -0.77 -22.00 -10.26
C GLU A 177 0.62 -22.59 -10.00
N THR A 178 1.55 -22.46 -10.94
CA THR A 178 2.96 -22.87 -10.81
C THR A 178 3.91 -21.69 -10.65
N GLY A 179 3.36 -20.48 -10.49
CA GLY A 179 4.09 -19.24 -10.41
C GLY A 179 4.73 -19.02 -9.04
N LYS A 180 5.66 -18.06 -8.97
CA LYS A 180 6.38 -17.71 -7.73
C LYS A 180 5.47 -17.24 -6.59
N TYR A 181 4.22 -16.88 -6.88
CA TYR A 181 3.22 -16.39 -5.95
C TYR A 181 2.10 -17.41 -5.71
N LYS A 182 2.31 -18.69 -6.03
CA LYS A 182 1.30 -19.75 -5.82
C LYS A 182 0.67 -19.72 -4.43
N GLU A 183 1.47 -19.69 -3.37
CA GLU A 183 0.97 -19.68 -1.98
C GLU A 183 0.08 -18.48 -1.67
N ILE A 184 0.25 -17.39 -2.43
CA ILE A 184 -0.56 -16.17 -2.34
C ILE A 184 -1.88 -16.38 -3.06
N VAL A 185 -1.83 -16.98 -4.26
CA VAL A 185 -3.01 -17.35 -5.04
C VAL A 185 -3.89 -18.32 -4.26
N ASP A 186 -3.29 -19.24 -3.52
CA ASP A 186 -4.01 -20.24 -2.73
C ASP A 186 -4.80 -19.62 -1.56
N VAL A 187 -4.40 -18.46 -1.04
CA VAL A 187 -5.05 -17.80 0.11
C VAL A 187 -5.80 -16.52 -0.23
N ALA A 188 -5.45 -15.84 -1.32
CA ALA A 188 -6.02 -14.55 -1.68
C ALA A 188 -7.41 -14.71 -2.30
N LYS A 189 -8.39 -13.96 -1.79
CA LYS A 189 -9.75 -13.87 -2.37
C LYS A 189 -9.79 -12.99 -3.61
N GLU A 190 -8.99 -11.93 -3.64
CA GLU A 190 -8.84 -11.04 -4.79
C GLU A 190 -7.38 -10.64 -4.98
N ILE A 191 -6.96 -10.53 -6.24
CA ILE A 191 -5.60 -10.15 -6.62
C ILE A 191 -5.70 -9.02 -7.63
N ALA A 192 -4.94 -7.94 -7.40
CA ALA A 192 -4.81 -6.84 -8.35
C ALA A 192 -3.35 -6.53 -8.66
N ILE A 193 -3.05 -6.43 -9.95
CA ILE A 193 -1.82 -5.86 -10.46
C ILE A 193 -2.14 -4.45 -10.96
N ILE A 194 -1.74 -3.44 -10.20
CA ILE A 194 -2.00 -2.05 -10.51
C ILE A 194 -0.84 -1.52 -11.35
N ASP A 195 -1.08 -1.25 -12.62
CA ASP A 195 -0.08 -0.61 -13.49
C ASP A 195 -0.32 0.89 -13.52
N ILE A 196 0.58 1.63 -12.86
CA ILE A 196 0.53 3.09 -12.78
C ILE A 196 1.36 3.64 -13.93
N ARG A 197 0.74 4.45 -14.78
CA ARG A 197 1.34 4.87 -16.05
C ARG A 197 0.93 6.28 -16.47
N SER A 198 1.81 6.96 -17.19
CA SER A 198 1.46 8.19 -17.88
C SER A 198 0.39 7.92 -18.94
N GLU A 199 -0.52 8.87 -19.12
CA GLU A 199 -1.47 8.88 -20.25
C GLU A 199 -0.80 8.66 -21.62
N SER A 200 0.46 9.09 -21.76
CA SER A 200 1.24 8.93 -22.99
C SER A 200 1.50 7.46 -23.34
N LYS A 201 1.43 6.56 -22.37
CA LYS A 201 1.54 5.11 -22.55
C LYS A 201 0.17 4.48 -22.50
N LYS A 202 -0.57 4.63 -23.58
CA LYS A 202 -1.94 4.10 -23.71
C LYS A 202 -2.02 2.61 -23.40
N VAL A 203 -3.09 2.22 -22.71
CA VAL A 203 -3.50 0.82 -22.56
C VAL A 203 -4.10 0.38 -23.90
N ARG A 204 -3.60 -0.71 -24.48
CA ARG A 204 -4.11 -1.26 -25.73
C ARG A 204 -5.14 -2.34 -25.47
N ASP A 205 -4.81 -3.24 -24.55
CA ASP A 205 -5.63 -4.39 -24.20
C ASP A 205 -5.73 -4.48 -22.68
N LEU A 206 -6.97 -4.52 -22.17
CA LEU A 206 -7.25 -4.77 -20.77
C LEU A 206 -7.04 -6.26 -20.48
N LYS A 207 -6.21 -6.57 -19.48
CA LYS A 207 -5.90 -7.94 -19.07
C LYS A 207 -6.59 -8.29 -17.75
N GLU A 208 -6.88 -9.57 -17.56
CA GLU A 208 -7.38 -10.09 -16.28
C GLU A 208 -6.40 -9.78 -15.14
N ARG A 209 -6.93 -9.53 -13.93
CA ARG A 209 -6.16 -9.14 -12.72
C ARG A 209 -5.48 -7.76 -12.80
N PHE A 210 -5.44 -7.11 -13.96
CA PHE A 210 -4.84 -5.79 -14.10
C PHE A 210 -5.83 -4.66 -13.86
N ILE A 211 -5.37 -3.66 -13.11
CA ILE A 211 -6.03 -2.36 -12.96
C ILE A 211 -5.05 -1.31 -13.46
N TYR A 212 -5.43 -0.61 -14.53
CA TYR A 212 -4.59 0.41 -15.13
C TYR A 212 -4.96 1.75 -14.53
N VAL A 213 -3.96 2.44 -14.00
CA VAL A 213 -4.13 3.77 -13.39
C VAL A 213 -3.30 4.75 -14.22
N SER A 214 -3.95 5.36 -15.20
CA SER A 214 -3.34 6.36 -16.07
C SER A 214 -3.39 7.72 -15.38
N TYR A 215 -2.26 8.40 -15.22
CA TYR A 215 -2.22 9.76 -14.66
C TYR A 215 -2.10 10.84 -15.74
N PHE A 216 -2.81 11.95 -15.50
CA PHE A 216 -2.89 13.12 -16.37
C PHE A 216 -2.39 14.36 -15.64
N ASP A 217 -2.01 15.40 -16.37
CA ASP A 217 -1.69 16.73 -15.81
C ASP A 217 -0.74 16.68 -14.60
N LYS A 218 0.29 15.82 -14.69
CA LYS A 218 1.25 15.55 -13.60
C LYS A 218 0.55 15.07 -12.31
N TYR A 219 -0.37 14.10 -12.39
CA TYR A 219 -1.19 13.59 -11.28
C TYR A 219 -2.33 14.53 -10.83
N GLY A 220 -2.73 15.48 -11.66
CA GLY A 220 -3.94 16.30 -11.44
C GLY A 220 -5.25 15.54 -11.67
N ALA A 221 -5.17 14.41 -12.38
CA ALA A 221 -6.26 13.49 -12.59
C ALA A 221 -5.73 12.07 -12.83
N PHE A 222 -6.61 11.09 -12.60
CA PHE A 222 -6.36 9.68 -12.89
C PHE A 222 -7.52 9.10 -13.69
N MET A 223 -7.22 8.17 -14.59
CA MET A 223 -8.19 7.30 -15.22
C MET A 223 -7.92 5.87 -14.75
N ILE A 224 -8.93 5.22 -14.20
CA ILE A 224 -8.85 3.84 -13.76
C ILE A 224 -9.62 2.97 -14.75
N GLU A 225 -8.92 2.03 -15.38
CA GLU A 225 -9.47 1.09 -16.34
C GLU A 225 -9.21 -0.34 -15.86
N CYS A 226 -10.21 -1.21 -15.99
CA CYS A 226 -10.14 -2.61 -15.58
C CYS A 226 -11.08 -3.43 -16.46
N LEU A 227 -10.68 -4.67 -16.76
CA LEU A 227 -11.48 -5.56 -17.59
C LEU A 227 -12.87 -5.80 -16.96
N GLY A 228 -13.93 -5.63 -17.75
CA GLY A 228 -15.31 -5.87 -17.30
C GLY A 228 -15.88 -4.81 -16.33
N LYS A 229 -15.21 -3.66 -16.17
CA LYS A 229 -15.70 -2.53 -15.38
C LYS A 229 -15.67 -1.25 -16.21
N GLU A 230 -16.58 -0.33 -15.91
CA GLU A 230 -16.58 0.99 -16.56
C GLU A 230 -15.30 1.76 -16.20
N ALA A 231 -14.75 2.47 -17.18
CA ALA A 231 -13.61 3.34 -16.97
C ALA A 231 -14.02 4.49 -16.02
N LYS A 232 -13.18 4.77 -15.03
CA LYS A 232 -13.46 5.77 -14.00
C LYS A 232 -12.45 6.89 -14.03
N GLU A 233 -12.91 8.07 -14.38
CA GLU A 233 -12.13 9.29 -14.30
C GLU A 233 -12.21 9.89 -12.89
N ILE A 234 -11.06 10.23 -12.34
CA ILE A 234 -10.86 10.89 -11.05
C ILE A 234 -10.17 12.22 -11.35
N LYS A 235 -10.80 13.32 -10.96
CA LYS A 235 -10.26 14.68 -11.08
C LYS A 235 -10.28 15.33 -9.70
N ILE A 236 -9.31 16.21 -9.45
CA ILE A 236 -9.33 17.08 -8.26
C ILE A 236 -10.67 17.80 -8.20
N LYS A 237 -11.41 17.62 -7.11
CA LYS A 237 -12.55 18.48 -6.82
C LYS A 237 -12.02 19.80 -6.29
N LYS A 238 -12.21 20.90 -7.03
CA LYS A 238 -11.85 22.28 -6.62
C LYS A 238 -12.63 22.84 -5.40
N LYS A 239 -13.27 21.98 -4.60
CA LYS A 239 -13.96 22.31 -3.34
C LYS A 239 -13.32 21.38 -2.30
N ASP A 240 -12.50 21.80 -1.33
CA ASP A 240 -12.58 22.97 -0.47
C ASP A 240 -11.17 23.47 -0.10
N LEU A 241 -10.68 24.50 -0.80
CA LEU A 241 -9.53 25.32 -0.36
C LEU A 241 -10.01 26.57 0.41
N MET A 242 -11.30 26.64 0.74
CA MET A 242 -11.82 27.61 1.70
C MET A 242 -11.92 26.92 3.07
N PHE A 243 -11.32 27.56 4.06
CA PHE A 243 -11.11 27.12 5.44
C PHE A 243 -9.90 26.21 5.62
N LEU A 244 -8.76 26.86 5.84
CA LEU A 244 -7.93 26.68 7.04
C LEU A 244 -7.07 27.95 7.19
N TYR A 245 -7.58 28.89 7.98
CA TYR A 245 -6.76 29.86 8.73
C TYR A 245 -6.32 29.20 10.02
#